data_AF-A0A9P0JWK9-F1
#
_entry.id   AF-A0A9P0JWK9-F1
#
_cell.length_a   1.000
_cell.length_b   1.000
_cell.length_c   1.000
_cell.angle_alpha   90.00
_cell.angle_beta   90.00
_cell.angle_gamma   90.00
#
_symmetry.space_group_name_H-M   'P 1'
#
loop_
_entity.id
_entity.type
_entity.pdbx_description
1 polymer ?
#
loop_
_entity_poly.entity_id
_entity_poly.type
_entity_poly.pdbx_seq_one_letter_code
_entity_poly.pdbx_strand_id
1 'polypeptide(L)'
;MAITESWLDGQISKIRHRLSVKLAFHTPRYLKVEFSIYQKRKRELDEHNGRLDRHKKAAEARIKALKEASAENVLKYAGICDSFKEVCQTFLENSQKQTFSSAIRMACATLNPTLEKYQLALSKQLNEHLRDVDDFWDELTVSGYLFLEAIKLFREGGNYSPEEITTLQKTLKKLETTVKRQLDGITNSAKSAIKPYAAQLEKRHAEVILTVSEVIKEFEHNEHTERLINRTHQRIKDEMYRIKMKQRQINIHLKKLVNEFEVNVGKYGYLDTLMEKLDGIFDGFYAFSNIIAHPQPIVLYSAHGETISEAKHSGDYLKCLYDQEPSEEDNFLSKLNRILYDSLSEIQRYSKRSIQVQ
;
A
#
# COMPACT_ATOMS: atom_id res chain seq x y z
N MET A 1 -51.98 -75.24 -79.21
CA MET A 1 -50.78 -75.93 -78.69
C MET A 1 -50.83 -75.86 -77.17
N ALA A 2 -51.02 -77.00 -76.50
CA ALA A 2 -51.09 -77.05 -75.03
C ALA A 2 -49.68 -76.88 -74.47
N ILE A 3 -49.46 -75.82 -73.69
CA ILE A 3 -48.24 -75.67 -72.90
C ILE A 3 -48.30 -76.75 -71.81
N THR A 4 -47.43 -77.75 -71.89
CA THR A 4 -47.33 -78.79 -70.87
C THR A 4 -46.65 -78.24 -69.62
N GLU A 5 -47.08 -78.64 -68.42
CA GLU A 5 -46.45 -78.24 -67.14
C GLU A 5 -44.94 -78.48 -67.14
N SER A 6 -44.50 -79.58 -67.76
CA SER A 6 -43.09 -79.91 -67.97
C SER A 6 -42.30 -78.83 -68.74
N TRP A 7 -42.91 -78.17 -69.73
CA TRP A 7 -42.26 -77.06 -70.44
C TRP A 7 -42.16 -75.80 -69.57
N LEU A 8 -43.21 -75.49 -68.81
CA LEU A 8 -43.22 -74.38 -67.84
C LEU A 8 -42.14 -74.57 -66.77
N ASP A 9 -42.03 -75.76 -66.19
CA ASP A 9 -41.00 -76.11 -65.21
C ASP A 9 -39.60 -75.99 -65.81
N GLY A 10 -39.43 -76.39 -67.07
CA GLY A 10 -38.18 -76.21 -67.82
C GLY A 10 -37.79 -74.74 -68.00
N GLN A 11 -38.75 -73.84 -68.28
CA GLN A 11 -38.47 -72.41 -68.38
C GLN A 11 -38.20 -71.77 -67.02
N ILE A 12 -38.95 -72.14 -65.98
CA ILE A 12 -38.72 -71.69 -64.60
C ILE A 12 -37.31 -72.09 -64.15
N SER A 13 -36.89 -73.33 -64.40
CA SER A 13 -35.55 -73.81 -64.08
C SER A 13 -34.46 -73.02 -64.81
N LYS A 14 -34.64 -72.74 -66.11
CA LYS A 14 -33.70 -71.90 -66.89
C LYS A 14 -33.61 -70.47 -66.34
N ILE A 15 -34.73 -69.86 -65.97
CA ILE A 15 -34.75 -68.52 -65.37
C ILE A 15 -34.06 -68.52 -64.00
N ARG A 16 -34.34 -69.51 -63.15
CA ARG A 16 -33.67 -69.69 -61.85
C ARG A 16 -32.18 -69.88 -62.01
N HIS A 17 -31.74 -70.70 -62.96
CA HIS A 17 -30.33 -70.89 -63.25
C HIS A 17 -29.66 -69.58 -63.72
N ARG A 18 -30.28 -68.85 -64.65
CA ARG A 18 -29.77 -67.53 -65.10
C ARG A 18 -29.69 -66.51 -63.95
N LEU A 19 -30.69 -66.50 -63.06
CA LEU A 19 -30.68 -65.66 -61.86
C LEU A 19 -29.54 -66.06 -60.92
N SER A 20 -29.37 -67.36 -60.64
CA SER A 20 -28.31 -67.89 -59.79
C SER A 20 -26.92 -67.52 -60.33
N VAL A 21 -26.71 -67.65 -61.64
CA VAL A 21 -25.45 -67.27 -62.29
C VAL A 21 -25.22 -65.77 -62.16
N LYS A 22 -26.24 -64.93 -62.43
CA LYS A 22 -26.12 -63.47 -62.22
C LYS A 22 -25.77 -63.12 -60.77
N LEU A 23 -26.44 -63.74 -59.79
CA LEU A 23 -26.13 -63.51 -58.37
C LEU A 23 -24.71 -63.95 -58.02
N ALA A 24 -24.24 -65.10 -58.53
CA ALA A 24 -22.87 -65.55 -58.31
C ALA A 24 -21.82 -64.58 -58.85
N PHE A 25 -22.11 -63.85 -59.93
CA PHE A 25 -21.22 -62.79 -60.46
C PHE A 25 -21.37 -61.44 -59.75
N HIS A 26 -22.58 -61.05 -59.36
CA HIS A 26 -22.86 -59.73 -58.78
C HIS A 26 -22.59 -59.67 -57.28
N THR A 27 -22.87 -60.73 -56.51
CA THR A 27 -22.67 -60.76 -55.05
C THR A 27 -21.21 -60.50 -54.65
N PRO A 28 -20.18 -61.14 -55.24
CA PRO A 28 -18.80 -60.83 -54.90
C PRO A 28 -18.38 -59.40 -55.25
N ARG A 29 -18.95 -58.81 -56.33
CA ARG A 29 -18.70 -57.41 -56.70
C ARG A 29 -19.28 -56.46 -55.66
N TYR A 30 -20.51 -56.72 -55.22
CA TYR A 30 -21.15 -55.95 -54.15
C TYR A 30 -20.34 -56.04 -52.86
N LEU A 31 -20.00 -57.25 -52.40
CA LEU A 31 -19.21 -57.45 -51.18
C LEU A 31 -17.84 -56.76 -51.27
N LYS A 32 -17.19 -56.79 -52.44
CA LYS A 32 -15.93 -56.05 -52.65
C LYS A 32 -16.13 -54.55 -52.49
N VAL A 33 -17.18 -53.97 -53.09
CA VAL A 33 -17.48 -52.54 -52.95
C VAL A 33 -17.81 -52.20 -51.49
N GLU A 34 -18.65 -53.01 -50.83
CA GLU A 34 -19.03 -52.80 -49.45
C GLU A 34 -17.81 -52.82 -48.51
N PHE A 35 -17.04 -53.91 -48.49
CA PHE A 35 -15.98 -54.08 -47.51
C PHE A 35 -14.66 -53.41 -47.88
N SER A 36 -14.33 -53.34 -49.18
CA SER A 36 -13.05 -52.78 -49.62
C SER A 36 -13.09 -51.29 -49.88
N ILE A 37 -14.27 -50.72 -50.16
CA ILE A 37 -14.43 -49.30 -50.47
C ILE A 37 -15.26 -48.63 -49.39
N TYR A 38 -16.53 -49.00 -49.25
CA TYR A 38 -17.46 -48.28 -48.37
C TYR A 38 -17.03 -48.34 -46.89
N GLN A 39 -16.78 -49.53 -46.35
CA GLN A 39 -16.43 -49.69 -44.93
C GLN A 39 -15.06 -49.07 -44.61
N LYS A 40 -14.07 -49.18 -45.51
CA LYS A 40 -12.78 -48.51 -45.35
C LYS A 40 -12.96 -46.99 -45.34
N ARG A 41 -13.71 -46.48 -46.30
CA ARG A 41 -13.97 -45.05 -46.43
C ARG A 41 -14.73 -44.47 -45.23
N LYS A 42 -15.73 -45.20 -44.75
CA LYS A 42 -16.46 -44.84 -43.53
C LYS A 42 -15.53 -44.74 -42.32
N ARG A 43 -14.65 -45.73 -42.14
CA ARG A 43 -13.66 -45.73 -41.05
C ARG A 43 -12.69 -44.55 -41.14
N GLU A 44 -12.20 -44.22 -42.33
CA GLU A 44 -11.34 -43.04 -42.56
C GLU A 44 -12.07 -41.75 -42.17
N LEU A 45 -13.32 -41.57 -42.60
CA LEU A 45 -14.15 -40.42 -42.25
C LEU A 45 -14.36 -40.29 -40.74
N ASP A 46 -14.68 -41.42 -40.08
CA ASP A 46 -14.83 -41.45 -38.62
C ASP A 46 -13.53 -41.06 -37.92
N GLU A 47 -12.38 -41.52 -38.42
CA GLU A 47 -11.07 -41.17 -37.89
C GLU A 47 -10.74 -39.67 -38.10
N HIS A 48 -10.98 -39.13 -39.29
CA HIS A 48 -10.77 -37.71 -39.60
C HIS A 48 -11.61 -36.81 -38.68
N ASN A 49 -12.90 -37.15 -38.52
CA ASN A 49 -13.81 -36.45 -37.62
C ASN A 49 -13.37 -36.58 -36.15
N GLY A 50 -12.93 -37.76 -35.74
CA GLY A 50 -12.42 -38.01 -34.38
C GLY A 50 -11.14 -37.24 -34.06
N ARG A 51 -10.26 -37.00 -35.04
CA ARG A 51 -9.07 -36.13 -34.87
C ARG A 51 -9.49 -34.66 -34.67
N LEU A 52 -10.41 -34.17 -35.51
CA LEU A 52 -10.91 -32.81 -35.41
C LEU A 52 -11.69 -32.54 -34.11
N ASP A 53 -12.50 -33.50 -33.65
CA ASP A 53 -13.23 -33.41 -32.39
C ASP A 53 -12.29 -33.34 -31.18
N ARG A 54 -11.24 -34.17 -31.16
CA ARG A 54 -10.21 -34.11 -30.11
C ARG A 54 -9.49 -32.76 -30.09
N HIS A 55 -9.17 -32.19 -31.25
CA HIS A 55 -8.53 -30.88 -31.33
C HIS A 55 -9.43 -29.77 -30.76
N LYS A 56 -10.74 -29.78 -31.08
CA LYS A 56 -11.72 -28.86 -30.50
C LYS A 56 -11.82 -29.00 -28.98
N LYS A 57 -11.97 -30.23 -28.49
CA LYS A 57 -12.05 -30.51 -27.04
C LYS A 57 -10.81 -30.05 -26.29
N ALA A 58 -9.63 -30.24 -26.87
CA ALA A 58 -8.38 -29.76 -26.28
C ALA A 58 -8.36 -28.22 -26.16
N ALA A 59 -8.79 -27.50 -27.21
CA ALA A 59 -8.91 -26.05 -27.18
C ALA A 59 -9.93 -25.58 -26.11
N GLU A 60 -11.11 -26.21 -26.05
CA GLU A 60 -12.13 -25.90 -25.06
C GLU A 60 -11.65 -26.14 -23.62
N ALA A 61 -10.96 -27.25 -23.39
CA ALA A 61 -10.38 -27.58 -22.08
C ALA A 61 -9.32 -26.55 -21.66
N ARG A 62 -8.47 -26.11 -22.60
CA ARG A 62 -7.44 -25.09 -22.31
C ARG A 62 -8.06 -23.72 -22.00
N ILE A 63 -9.11 -23.32 -22.73
CA ILE A 63 -9.86 -22.10 -22.43
C ILE A 63 -10.51 -22.16 -21.05
N LYS A 64 -11.07 -23.31 -20.68
CA LYS A 64 -11.62 -23.51 -19.33
C LYS A 64 -10.54 -23.34 -18.26
N ALA A 65 -9.37 -23.95 -18.44
CA ALA A 65 -8.24 -23.80 -17.52
C ALA A 65 -7.77 -22.34 -17.41
N LEU A 66 -7.72 -21.58 -18.52
CA LEU A 66 -7.38 -20.15 -18.49
C LEU A 66 -8.40 -19.34 -17.70
N LYS A 67 -9.69 -19.64 -17.80
CA LYS A 67 -10.74 -18.99 -17.00
C LYS A 67 -10.60 -19.30 -15.51
N GLU A 68 -10.31 -20.55 -15.17
CA GLU A 68 -10.07 -20.97 -13.78
C GLU A 68 -8.83 -20.27 -13.20
N ALA A 69 -7.74 -20.19 -13.96
CA ALA A 69 -6.54 -19.44 -13.58
C ALA A 69 -6.83 -17.93 -13.40
N SER A 70 -7.71 -17.35 -14.21
CA SER A 70 -8.15 -15.97 -14.04
C SER A 70 -8.86 -15.76 -12.69
N ALA A 71 -9.72 -16.70 -12.29
CA ALA A 71 -10.38 -16.67 -10.98
C ALA A 71 -9.38 -16.84 -9.82
N GLU A 72 -8.38 -17.71 -9.98
CA GLU A 72 -7.31 -17.87 -8.99
C GLU A 72 -6.47 -16.59 -8.84
N ASN A 73 -6.20 -15.89 -9.94
CA ASN A 73 -5.46 -14.63 -9.91
C ASN A 73 -6.19 -13.55 -9.12
N VAL A 74 -7.52 -13.53 -9.12
CA VAL A 74 -8.30 -12.62 -8.26
C VAL A 74 -7.99 -12.85 -6.77
N LEU A 75 -7.84 -14.12 -6.36
CA LEU A 75 -7.44 -14.45 -4.98
C LEU A 75 -6.00 -14.01 -4.69
N LYS A 76 -5.09 -14.17 -5.66
CA LYS A 76 -3.70 -13.68 -5.54
C LYS A 76 -3.65 -12.16 -5.41
N TYR A 77 -4.45 -11.42 -6.19
CA TYR A 77 -4.54 -9.96 -6.08
C TYR A 77 -5.03 -9.53 -4.70
N ALA A 78 -6.05 -10.20 -4.16
CA ALA A 78 -6.53 -9.95 -2.81
C ALA A 78 -5.43 -10.20 -1.76
N GLY A 79 -4.72 -11.32 -1.86
CA GLY A 79 -3.60 -11.62 -0.96
C GLY A 79 -2.48 -10.57 -1.01
N ILE A 80 -2.12 -10.07 -2.20
CA ILE A 80 -1.14 -8.98 -2.36
C ILE A 80 -1.62 -7.70 -1.66
N CYS A 81 -2.90 -7.35 -1.81
CA CYS A 81 -3.49 -6.19 -1.13
C CYS A 81 -3.52 -6.37 0.40
N ASP A 82 -3.83 -7.57 0.88
CA ASP A 82 -3.87 -7.86 2.32
C ASP A 82 -2.47 -7.80 2.95
N SER A 83 -1.45 -8.35 2.29
CA SER A 83 -0.05 -8.19 2.72
C SER A 83 0.38 -6.72 2.75
N PHE A 84 -0.04 -5.91 1.77
CA PHE A 84 0.24 -4.48 1.81
C PHE A 84 -0.44 -3.78 3.00
N LYS A 85 -1.70 -4.15 3.32
CA LYS A 85 -2.40 -3.61 4.50
C LYS A 85 -1.66 -3.94 5.80
N GLU A 86 -1.15 -5.16 5.95
CA GLU A 86 -0.37 -5.58 7.12
C GLU A 86 0.94 -4.78 7.25
N VAL A 87 1.65 -4.56 6.13
CA VAL A 87 2.85 -3.71 6.10
C VAL A 87 2.50 -2.28 6.50
N CYS A 88 1.42 -1.71 5.97
CA CYS A 88 0.93 -0.39 6.35
C CYS A 88 0.56 -0.31 7.83
N GLN A 89 -0.09 -1.35 8.38
CA GLN A 89 -0.47 -1.39 9.78
C GLN A 89 0.77 -1.43 10.69
N THR A 90 1.73 -2.29 10.36
CA THR A 90 3.02 -2.37 11.05
C THR A 90 3.77 -1.05 10.99
N PHE A 91 3.71 -0.35 9.84
CA PHE A 91 4.29 0.97 9.67
C PHE A 91 3.68 2.01 10.63
N LEU A 92 2.36 2.04 10.72
CA LEU A 92 1.65 2.97 11.63
C LEU A 92 2.00 2.70 13.10
N GLU A 93 2.00 1.44 13.51
CA GLU A 93 2.37 1.04 14.88
C GLU A 93 3.82 1.39 15.22
N ASN A 94 4.74 1.20 14.28
CA ASN A 94 6.14 1.57 14.46
C ASN A 94 6.35 3.08 14.49
N SER A 95 5.54 3.84 13.75
CA SER A 95 5.57 5.31 13.75
C SER A 95 5.17 5.88 15.10
N GLN A 96 4.15 5.30 15.75
CA GLN A 96 3.72 5.71 17.10
C GLN A 96 4.76 5.41 18.19
N LYS A 97 5.65 4.43 17.97
CA LYS A 97 6.71 4.04 18.92
C LYS A 97 8.01 4.84 18.76
N GLN A 98 8.13 5.67 17.73
CA GLN A 98 9.33 6.48 17.53
C GLN A 98 9.45 7.55 18.61
N THR A 99 10.69 8.03 18.82
CA THR A 99 10.97 9.12 19.76
C THR A 99 11.03 10.48 19.06
N PHE A 100 11.37 10.50 17.77
CA PHE A 100 11.60 11.73 17.01
C PHE A 100 10.89 11.74 15.66
N SER A 101 10.43 12.93 15.27
CA SER A 101 9.78 13.23 13.99
C SER A 101 10.66 12.88 12.78
N SER A 102 11.97 13.07 12.91
CA SER A 102 12.96 12.77 11.87
C SER A 102 13.02 11.28 11.51
N ALA A 103 12.91 10.39 12.51
CA ALA A 103 12.88 8.95 12.30
C ALA A 103 11.62 8.52 11.53
N ILE A 104 10.47 9.12 11.87
CA ILE A 104 9.20 8.87 11.17
C ILE A 104 9.28 9.38 9.73
N ARG A 105 9.85 10.56 9.49
CA ARG A 105 10.07 11.11 8.13
C ARG A 105 10.94 10.18 7.27
N MET A 106 12.04 9.66 7.84
CA MET A 106 12.89 8.69 7.14
C MET A 106 12.14 7.40 6.81
N ALA A 107 11.36 6.86 7.75
CA ALA A 107 10.54 5.68 7.50
C ALA A 107 9.48 5.98 6.42
N CYS A 108 8.83 7.14 6.46
CA CYS A 108 7.81 7.55 5.49
C CYS A 108 8.36 7.60 4.05
N ALA A 109 9.64 7.93 3.86
CA ALA A 109 10.28 7.87 2.54
C ALA A 109 10.30 6.47 1.92
N THR A 110 10.14 5.42 2.73
CA THR A 110 10.10 4.02 2.26
C THR A 110 8.71 3.54 1.85
N LEU A 111 7.64 4.30 2.14
CA LEU A 111 6.26 3.93 1.79
C LEU A 111 6.02 3.94 0.26
N ASN A 112 6.53 4.95 -0.45
CA ASN A 112 6.41 5.03 -1.92
C ASN A 112 7.08 3.83 -2.62
N PRO A 113 8.38 3.51 -2.36
CA PRO A 113 9.00 2.30 -2.89
C PRO A 113 8.26 1.00 -2.52
N THR A 114 7.64 0.97 -1.34
CA THR A 114 6.85 -0.19 -0.91
C THR A 114 5.58 -0.32 -1.75
N LEU A 115 4.84 0.77 -1.96
CA LEU A 115 3.67 0.78 -2.87
C LEU A 115 4.05 0.29 -4.27
N GLU A 116 5.12 0.84 -4.86
CA GLU A 116 5.61 0.47 -6.18
C GLU A 116 5.92 -1.03 -6.27
N LYS A 117 6.55 -1.60 -5.25
CA LYS A 117 6.82 -3.05 -5.16
C LYS A 117 5.53 -3.88 -5.24
N TYR A 118 4.47 -3.50 -4.52
CA TYR A 118 3.20 -4.22 -4.52
C TYR A 118 2.43 -4.01 -5.83
N GLN A 119 2.49 -2.82 -6.43
CA GLN A 119 1.92 -2.56 -7.76
C GLN A 119 2.63 -3.38 -8.86
N LEU A 120 3.95 -3.50 -8.78
CA LEU A 120 4.74 -4.35 -9.66
C LEU A 120 4.35 -5.82 -9.49
N ALA A 121 4.12 -6.28 -8.26
CA ALA A 121 3.65 -7.63 -8.00
C ALA A 121 2.29 -7.93 -8.66
N LEU A 122 1.31 -7.01 -8.53
CA LEU A 122 0.02 -7.12 -9.23
C LEU A 122 0.21 -7.18 -10.76
N SER A 123 1.01 -6.26 -11.29
CA SER A 123 1.27 -6.16 -12.74
C SER A 123 1.96 -7.42 -13.27
N LYS A 124 2.91 -7.97 -12.51
CA LYS A 124 3.59 -9.22 -12.85
C LYS A 124 2.61 -10.39 -12.95
N GLN A 125 1.72 -10.54 -11.96
CA GLN A 125 0.71 -11.61 -11.97
C GLN A 125 -0.26 -11.48 -13.17
N LEU A 126 -0.67 -10.27 -13.53
CA LEU A 126 -1.44 -10.05 -14.75
C LEU A 126 -0.65 -10.41 -16.01
N ASN A 127 0.59 -9.93 -16.13
CA ASN A 127 1.42 -10.14 -17.31
C ASN A 127 1.75 -11.62 -17.53
N GLU A 128 1.99 -12.39 -16.47
CA GLU A 128 2.15 -13.85 -16.53
C GLU A 128 0.89 -14.50 -17.14
N HIS A 129 -0.29 -14.12 -16.68
CA HIS A 129 -1.54 -14.66 -17.20
C HIS A 129 -1.81 -14.24 -18.66
N LEU A 130 -1.52 -12.99 -19.02
CA LEU A 130 -1.65 -12.53 -20.40
C LEU A 130 -0.69 -13.27 -21.32
N ARG A 131 0.53 -13.55 -20.87
CA ARG A 131 1.48 -14.37 -21.63
C ARG A 131 0.95 -15.79 -21.84
N ASP A 132 0.38 -16.42 -20.82
CA ASP A 132 -0.21 -17.75 -20.97
C ASP A 132 -1.37 -17.79 -21.99
N VAL A 133 -2.12 -16.69 -22.11
CA VAL A 133 -3.18 -16.53 -23.12
C VAL A 133 -2.60 -16.40 -24.52
N ASP A 134 -1.57 -15.57 -24.69
CA ASP A 134 -0.88 -15.36 -25.96
C ASP A 134 -0.14 -16.64 -26.42
N ASP A 135 0.58 -17.29 -25.51
CA ASP A 135 1.29 -18.56 -25.75
C ASP A 135 0.30 -19.64 -26.25
N PHE A 136 -0.89 -19.74 -25.62
CA PHE A 136 -1.93 -20.67 -26.09
C PHE A 136 -2.48 -20.30 -27.48
N TRP A 137 -2.64 -19.02 -27.79
CA TRP A 137 -3.09 -18.59 -29.11
C TRP A 137 -2.09 -18.99 -30.21
N ASP A 138 -0.80 -18.81 -29.95
CA ASP A 138 0.27 -19.20 -30.86
C ASP A 138 0.32 -20.72 -31.03
N GLU A 139 0.24 -21.49 -29.94
CA GLU A 139 0.15 -22.96 -29.97
C GLU A 139 -1.03 -23.46 -30.80
N LEU A 140 -2.22 -22.85 -30.63
CA LEU A 140 -3.42 -23.22 -31.37
C LEU A 140 -3.25 -22.95 -32.87
N THR A 141 -2.68 -21.80 -33.22
CA THR A 141 -2.47 -21.39 -34.61
C THR A 141 -1.47 -22.33 -35.30
N VAL A 142 -0.36 -22.64 -34.63
CA VAL A 142 0.64 -23.61 -35.13
C VAL A 142 0.02 -25.00 -35.25
N SER A 143 -0.74 -25.45 -34.25
CA SER A 143 -1.41 -26.75 -34.29
C SER A 143 -2.43 -26.82 -35.42
N GLY A 144 -3.16 -25.75 -35.71
CA GLY A 144 -4.12 -25.68 -36.82
C GLY A 144 -3.42 -25.76 -38.19
N TYR A 145 -2.29 -25.08 -38.34
CA TYR A 145 -1.45 -25.17 -39.54
C TYR A 145 -0.92 -26.59 -39.76
N LEU A 146 -0.29 -27.19 -38.74
CA LEU A 146 0.24 -28.55 -38.81
C LEU A 146 -0.86 -29.59 -39.08
N PHE A 147 -2.07 -29.37 -38.53
CA PHE A 147 -3.23 -30.21 -38.81
C PHE A 147 -3.58 -30.19 -40.31
N LEU A 148 -3.58 -29.01 -40.93
CA LEU A 148 -3.86 -28.86 -42.36
C LEU A 148 -2.73 -29.39 -43.24
N GLU A 149 -1.47 -29.20 -42.86
CA GLU A 149 -0.30 -29.70 -43.59
C GLU A 149 -0.24 -31.24 -43.63
N ALA A 150 -0.71 -31.90 -42.56
CA ALA A 150 -0.78 -33.36 -42.50
C ALA A 150 -1.84 -33.97 -43.42
N ILE A 151 -2.71 -33.16 -44.04
CA ILE A 151 -3.79 -33.62 -44.91
C ILE A 151 -3.30 -33.71 -46.36
N LYS A 152 -3.47 -34.88 -46.99
CA LYS A 152 -3.15 -35.12 -48.40
C LYS A 152 -4.39 -35.54 -49.20
N LEU A 153 -4.53 -34.99 -50.41
CA LEU A 153 -5.62 -35.36 -51.31
C LEU A 153 -5.42 -36.74 -51.93
N PHE A 154 -6.50 -37.38 -52.38
CA PHE A 154 -6.41 -38.65 -53.14
C PHE A 154 -5.47 -38.58 -54.34
N ARG A 155 -5.47 -37.46 -55.08
CA ARG A 155 -4.57 -37.25 -56.22
C ARG A 155 -3.08 -37.19 -55.84
N GLU A 156 -2.79 -36.95 -54.57
CA GLU A 156 -1.43 -36.88 -53.98
C GLU A 156 -1.09 -38.17 -53.20
N GLY A 157 -1.91 -39.22 -53.34
CA GLY A 157 -1.75 -40.48 -52.60
C GLY A 157 -2.24 -40.42 -51.15
N GLY A 158 -3.03 -39.42 -50.79
CA GLY A 158 -3.68 -39.29 -49.49
C GLY A 158 -5.11 -39.84 -49.45
N ASN A 159 -5.82 -39.54 -48.36
CA ASN A 159 -7.14 -40.10 -48.05
C ASN A 159 -8.26 -39.05 -48.01
N TYR A 160 -8.02 -37.84 -48.53
CA TYR A 160 -9.00 -36.76 -48.50
C TYR A 160 -9.50 -36.38 -49.89
N SER A 161 -10.79 -36.07 -49.96
CA SER A 161 -11.46 -35.41 -51.07
C SER A 161 -11.40 -33.88 -50.94
N PRO A 162 -11.49 -33.13 -52.04
CA PRO A 162 -11.54 -31.67 -52.01
C PRO A 162 -12.65 -31.10 -51.12
N GLU A 163 -13.81 -31.76 -51.09
CA GLU A 163 -14.98 -31.33 -50.31
C GLU A 163 -14.75 -31.49 -48.79
N GLU A 164 -14.10 -32.58 -48.37
CA GLU A 164 -13.73 -32.77 -46.95
C GLU A 164 -12.73 -31.73 -46.49
N ILE A 165 -11.70 -31.44 -47.29
CA ILE A 165 -10.71 -30.41 -46.94
C ILE A 165 -11.40 -29.06 -46.76
N THR A 166 -12.29 -28.72 -47.69
CA THR A 166 -13.05 -27.46 -47.60
C THR A 166 -13.90 -27.40 -46.32
N THR A 167 -14.56 -28.50 -45.96
CA THR A 167 -15.37 -28.59 -44.73
C THR A 167 -14.50 -28.48 -43.48
N LEU A 168 -13.34 -29.12 -43.50
CA LEU A 168 -12.39 -29.14 -42.40
C LEU A 168 -11.76 -27.77 -42.18
N GLN A 169 -11.28 -27.10 -43.24
CA GLN A 169 -10.77 -25.73 -43.20
C GLN A 169 -11.80 -24.76 -42.65
N LYS A 170 -13.06 -24.85 -43.10
CA LYS A 170 -14.16 -24.03 -42.56
C LYS A 170 -14.36 -24.27 -41.07
N THR A 171 -14.25 -25.52 -40.63
CA THR A 171 -14.45 -25.90 -39.23
C THR A 171 -13.30 -25.42 -38.34
N LEU A 172 -12.05 -25.55 -38.78
CA LEU A 172 -10.87 -25.03 -38.07
C LEU A 172 -10.91 -23.50 -37.98
N LYS A 173 -11.22 -22.80 -39.08
CA LYS A 173 -11.38 -21.34 -39.06
C LYS A 173 -12.49 -20.88 -38.10
N LYS A 174 -13.59 -21.64 -38.03
CA LYS A 174 -14.66 -21.36 -37.05
C LYS A 174 -14.19 -21.59 -35.61
N LEU A 175 -13.37 -22.62 -35.36
CA LEU A 175 -12.75 -22.84 -34.07
C LEU A 175 -11.83 -21.67 -33.70
N GLU A 176 -10.87 -21.32 -34.55
CA GLU A 176 -9.92 -20.20 -34.34
C GLU A 176 -10.65 -18.89 -34.02
N THR A 177 -11.66 -18.53 -34.81
CA THR A 177 -12.45 -17.30 -34.57
C THR A 177 -13.20 -17.34 -33.25
N THR A 178 -13.74 -18.50 -32.85
CA THR A 178 -14.42 -18.68 -31.57
C THR A 178 -13.44 -18.58 -30.40
N VAL A 179 -12.31 -19.27 -30.49
CA VAL A 179 -11.26 -19.25 -29.46
C VAL A 179 -10.71 -17.84 -29.31
N LYS A 180 -10.36 -17.16 -30.40
CA LYS A 180 -9.85 -15.79 -30.37
C LYS A 180 -10.78 -14.86 -29.61
N ARG A 181 -12.08 -14.89 -29.92
CA ARG A 181 -13.09 -14.08 -29.22
C ARG A 181 -13.15 -14.41 -27.73
N GLN A 182 -13.00 -15.68 -27.36
CA GLN A 182 -12.98 -16.08 -25.95
C GLN A 182 -11.71 -15.62 -25.23
N LEU A 183 -10.54 -15.69 -25.88
CA LEU A 183 -9.27 -15.19 -25.35
C LEU A 183 -9.31 -13.67 -25.17
N ASP A 184 -9.82 -12.93 -26.16
CA ASP A 184 -10.04 -11.48 -26.05
C ASP A 184 -10.93 -11.15 -24.84
N GLY A 185 -11.98 -11.94 -24.61
CA GLY A 185 -12.86 -11.83 -23.45
C GLY A 185 -12.12 -12.07 -22.12
N ILE A 186 -11.26 -13.10 -22.06
CA ILE A 186 -10.44 -13.41 -20.88
C ILE A 186 -9.45 -12.28 -20.59
N THR A 187 -8.73 -11.81 -21.62
CA THR A 187 -7.77 -10.70 -21.52
C THR A 187 -8.44 -9.43 -21.01
N ASN A 188 -9.60 -9.06 -21.56
CA ASN A 188 -10.34 -7.88 -21.11
C ASN A 188 -10.87 -8.03 -19.68
N SER A 189 -11.37 -9.22 -19.33
CA SER A 189 -11.82 -9.53 -17.97
C SER A 189 -10.65 -9.40 -16.98
N ALA A 190 -9.50 -10.01 -17.26
CA ALA A 190 -8.32 -9.94 -16.41
C ALA A 190 -7.82 -8.49 -16.21
N LYS A 191 -7.72 -7.72 -17.30
CA LYS A 191 -7.36 -6.28 -17.25
C LYS A 191 -8.38 -5.43 -16.49
N SER A 192 -9.65 -5.83 -16.47
CA SER A 192 -10.67 -5.13 -15.68
C SER A 192 -10.61 -5.53 -14.19
N ALA A 193 -10.34 -6.80 -13.91
CA ALA A 193 -10.33 -7.37 -12.56
C ALA A 193 -9.20 -6.81 -11.68
N ILE A 194 -8.04 -6.48 -12.25
CA ILE A 194 -6.90 -5.91 -11.50
C ILE A 194 -7.15 -4.46 -11.03
N LYS A 195 -7.94 -3.67 -11.77
CA LYS A 195 -8.16 -2.24 -11.51
C LYS A 195 -8.63 -1.92 -10.07
N PRO A 196 -9.65 -2.60 -9.50
CA PRO A 196 -10.07 -2.34 -8.13
C PRO A 196 -8.96 -2.59 -7.10
N TYR A 197 -8.10 -3.59 -7.32
CA TYR A 197 -6.99 -3.90 -6.41
C TYR A 197 -5.87 -2.86 -6.49
N ALA A 198 -5.53 -2.40 -7.69
CA ALA A 198 -4.59 -1.30 -7.86
C ALA A 198 -5.10 -0.01 -7.18
N ALA A 199 -6.39 0.32 -7.36
CA ALA A 199 -7.03 1.45 -6.69
C ALA A 199 -7.08 1.28 -5.15
N GLN A 200 -7.24 0.04 -4.66
CA GLN A 200 -7.22 -0.26 -3.23
C GLN A 200 -5.84 0.00 -2.60
N LEU A 201 -4.75 -0.39 -3.29
CA LEU A 201 -3.39 -0.09 -2.83
C LEU A 201 -3.16 1.43 -2.72
N GLU A 202 -3.51 2.18 -3.77
CA GLU A 202 -3.38 3.64 -3.81
C GLU A 202 -4.18 4.32 -2.70
N LYS A 203 -5.44 3.90 -2.53
CA LYS A 203 -6.31 4.43 -1.47
C LYS A 203 -5.70 4.18 -0.09
N ARG A 204 -5.26 2.95 0.18
CA ARG A 204 -4.68 2.60 1.48
C ARG A 204 -3.38 3.36 1.73
N HIS A 205 -2.55 3.51 0.71
CA HIS A 205 -1.33 4.29 0.79
C HIS A 205 -1.60 5.76 1.13
N ALA A 206 -2.58 6.39 0.46
CA ALA A 206 -2.97 7.77 0.73
C ALA A 206 -3.50 7.95 2.18
N GLU A 207 -4.33 7.03 2.67
CA GLU A 207 -4.81 7.03 4.06
C GLU A 207 -3.65 6.98 5.06
N VAL A 208 -2.66 6.13 4.81
CA VAL A 208 -1.48 5.99 5.68
C VAL A 208 -0.62 7.24 5.65
N ILE A 209 -0.34 7.80 4.46
CA ILE A 209 0.43 9.05 4.34
C ILE A 209 -0.24 10.18 5.12
N LEU A 210 -1.56 10.32 5.01
CA LEU A 210 -2.30 11.37 5.72
C LEU A 210 -2.18 11.20 7.23
N THR A 211 -2.41 9.98 7.72
CA THR A 211 -2.27 9.65 9.15
C THR A 211 -0.85 9.92 9.66
N VAL A 212 0.16 9.52 8.89
CA VAL A 212 1.58 9.69 9.26
C VAL A 212 1.98 11.16 9.23
N SER A 213 1.44 11.95 8.30
CA SER A 213 1.66 13.40 8.27
C SER A 213 1.14 14.08 9.53
N GLU A 214 -0.02 13.67 10.03
CA GLU A 214 -0.57 14.16 11.30
C GLU A 214 0.31 13.77 12.49
N VAL A 215 0.74 12.50 12.55
CA VAL A 215 1.66 12.03 13.59
C VAL A 215 2.98 12.81 13.56
N ILE A 216 3.57 13.04 12.38
CA ILE A 216 4.80 13.85 12.25
C ILE A 216 4.59 15.26 12.82
N LYS A 217 3.47 15.92 12.51
CA LYS A 217 3.15 17.26 13.03
C LYS A 217 3.05 17.25 14.56
N GLU A 218 2.42 16.24 15.14
CA GLU A 218 2.31 16.08 16.58
C GLU A 218 3.69 15.91 17.23
N PHE A 219 4.54 15.04 16.67
CA PHE A 219 5.92 14.87 17.15
C PHE A 219 6.73 16.16 17.04
N GLU A 220 6.63 16.91 15.94
CA GLU A 220 7.32 18.20 15.79
C GLU A 220 6.87 19.23 16.81
N HIS A 221 5.57 19.25 17.14
CA HIS A 221 5.02 20.09 18.19
C HIS A 221 5.58 19.72 19.57
N ASN A 222 5.63 18.42 19.88
CA ASN A 222 6.16 17.91 21.15
C ASN A 222 7.65 18.22 21.27
N GLU A 223 8.44 17.99 20.23
CA GLU A 223 9.87 18.31 20.18
C GLU A 223 10.15 19.81 20.32
N HIS A 224 9.30 20.67 19.74
CA HIS A 224 9.43 22.12 19.90
C HIS A 224 9.12 22.55 21.34
N THR A 225 8.06 21.99 21.92
CA THR A 225 7.64 22.25 23.30
C THR A 225 8.71 21.80 24.30
N GLU A 226 9.28 20.60 24.13
CA GLU A 226 10.36 20.10 24.98
C GLU A 226 11.62 20.99 24.89
N ARG A 227 12.00 21.42 23.69
CA ARG A 227 13.09 22.39 23.49
C ARG A 227 12.82 23.72 24.19
N LEU A 228 11.56 24.18 24.20
CA LEU A 228 11.18 25.39 24.92
C LEU A 228 11.28 25.20 26.43
N ILE A 229 10.69 24.13 26.96
CA ILE A 229 10.78 23.78 28.39
C ILE A 229 12.24 23.73 28.85
N ASN A 230 13.12 23.08 28.08
CA ASN A 230 14.54 23.00 28.41
C ASN A 230 15.24 24.37 28.38
N ARG A 231 14.92 25.23 27.40
CA ARG A 231 15.41 26.63 27.36
C ARG A 231 14.90 27.45 28.56
N THR A 232 13.63 27.33 28.90
CA THR A 232 13.01 28.01 30.05
C THR A 232 13.64 27.55 31.36
N HIS A 233 13.81 26.24 31.56
CA HIS A 233 14.53 25.70 32.71
C HIS A 233 15.94 26.25 32.84
N GLN A 234 16.68 26.39 31.72
CA GLN A 234 18.01 26.96 31.75
C GLN A 234 17.99 28.45 32.13
N ARG A 235 17.07 29.26 31.56
CA ARG A 235 16.89 30.67 31.94
C ARG A 235 16.59 30.84 33.43
N ILE A 236 15.72 29.99 33.98
CA ILE A 236 15.41 29.99 35.42
C ILE A 236 16.67 29.67 36.25
N LYS A 237 17.43 28.64 35.86
CA LYS A 237 18.70 28.29 36.52
C LYS A 237 19.72 29.43 36.49
N ASP A 238 19.83 30.14 35.37
CA ASP A 238 20.74 31.27 35.22
C ASP A 238 20.35 32.42 36.16
N GLU A 239 19.06 32.74 36.28
CA GLU A 239 18.56 33.74 37.24
C GLU A 239 18.78 33.31 38.71
N MET A 240 18.56 32.03 39.04
CA MET A 240 18.90 31.51 40.37
C MET A 240 20.39 31.64 40.68
N TYR A 241 21.27 31.39 39.70
CA TYR A 241 22.71 31.55 39.87
C TYR A 241 23.10 33.02 40.07
N ARG A 242 22.46 33.96 39.37
CA ARG A 242 22.66 35.41 39.57
C ARG A 242 22.33 35.84 40.99
N ILE A 243 21.22 35.38 41.56
CA ILE A 243 20.85 35.67 42.96
C ILE A 243 21.89 35.09 43.91
N LYS A 244 22.26 33.82 43.73
CA LYS A 244 23.25 33.14 44.57
C LYS A 244 24.61 33.86 44.54
N MET A 245 25.00 34.41 43.39
CA MET A 245 26.21 35.21 43.26
C MET A 245 26.13 36.54 43.98
N LYS A 246 25.01 37.28 43.88
CA LYS A 246 24.80 38.51 44.66
C LYS A 246 24.85 38.25 46.17
N GLN A 247 24.20 37.18 46.63
CA GLN A 247 24.27 36.75 48.02
C GLN A 247 25.71 36.44 48.46
N ARG A 248 26.48 35.74 47.62
CA ARG A 248 27.88 35.41 47.89
C ARG A 248 28.75 36.66 47.97
N GLN A 249 28.55 37.64 47.09
CA GLN A 249 29.28 38.91 47.13
C GLN A 249 29.04 39.68 48.43
N ILE A 250 27.77 39.78 48.87
CA ILE A 250 27.42 40.40 50.16
C ILE A 250 28.11 39.69 51.32
N ASN A 251 28.08 38.35 51.33
CA ASN A 251 28.78 37.56 52.35
C ASN A 251 30.30 37.77 52.35
N ILE A 252 30.92 37.95 51.17
CA ILE A 252 32.35 38.25 51.06
C ILE A 252 32.64 39.65 51.63
N HIS A 253 31.83 40.65 51.30
CA HIS A 253 32.01 42.01 51.82
C HIS A 253 31.84 42.05 53.34
N LEU A 254 30.85 41.36 53.90
CA LEU A 254 30.68 41.20 55.35
C LEU A 254 31.89 40.54 56.01
N LYS A 255 32.39 39.43 55.46
CA LYS A 255 33.58 38.76 56.02
C LYS A 255 34.82 39.64 55.98
N LYS A 256 35.02 40.40 54.88
CA LYS A 256 36.12 41.37 54.80
C LYS A 256 35.97 42.46 55.85
N LEU A 257 34.77 43.01 56.03
CA LEU A 257 34.49 44.02 57.04
C LEU A 257 34.81 43.51 58.45
N VAL A 258 34.35 42.30 58.79
CA VAL A 258 34.62 41.68 60.10
C VAL A 258 36.14 41.54 60.34
N ASN A 259 36.87 40.97 59.37
CA ASN A 259 38.32 40.79 59.50
C ASN A 259 39.06 42.13 59.62
N GLU A 260 38.66 43.16 58.87
CA GLU A 260 39.28 44.48 58.96
C GLU A 260 38.94 45.20 60.27
N PHE A 261 37.72 45.03 60.78
CA PHE A 261 37.30 45.55 62.06
C PHE A 261 38.17 44.94 63.17
N GLU A 262 38.36 43.61 63.18
CA GLU A 262 39.21 42.90 64.14
C GLU A 262 40.66 43.45 64.16
N VAL A 263 41.21 43.84 63.00
CA VAL A 263 42.58 44.40 62.88
C VAL A 263 42.66 45.88 63.29
N ASN A 264 41.56 46.62 63.26
CA ASN A 264 41.53 48.07 63.48
C ASN A 264 40.76 48.50 64.75
N VAL A 265 40.40 47.54 65.61
CA VAL A 265 39.76 47.81 66.91
C VAL A 265 40.57 48.85 67.70
N GLY A 266 39.92 49.94 68.11
CA GLY A 266 40.51 51.01 68.92
C GLY A 266 41.18 52.16 68.13
N LYS A 267 41.25 52.09 66.79
CA LYS A 267 41.73 53.21 65.96
C LYS A 267 40.60 54.17 65.63
N TYR A 268 40.53 55.30 66.34
CA TYR A 268 39.48 56.31 66.16
C TYR A 268 39.35 56.83 64.72
N GLY A 269 40.45 56.92 63.95
CA GLY A 269 40.41 57.34 62.55
C GLY A 269 39.86 56.31 61.56
N TYR A 270 39.59 55.08 61.99
CA TYR A 270 39.00 54.04 61.14
C TYR A 270 37.45 54.05 61.17
N LEU A 271 36.85 54.80 62.10
CA LEU A 271 35.39 54.86 62.26
C LEU A 271 34.69 55.39 61.01
N ASP A 272 35.22 56.45 60.39
CA ASP A 272 34.62 57.02 59.17
C ASP A 272 34.70 56.04 57.99
N THR A 273 35.83 55.36 57.82
CA THR A 273 36.01 54.32 56.79
C THR A 273 35.14 53.08 57.06
N LEU A 274 34.89 52.75 58.33
CA LEU A 274 33.98 51.68 58.71
C LEU A 274 32.53 52.02 58.34
N MET A 275 32.10 53.25 58.60
CA MET A 275 30.76 53.73 58.25
C MET A 275 30.53 53.70 56.74
N GLU A 276 31.47 54.22 55.93
CA GLU A 276 31.36 54.16 54.46
C GLU A 276 31.26 52.72 53.92
N LYS A 277 32.00 51.78 54.52
CA LYS A 277 31.95 50.36 54.13
C LYS A 277 30.66 49.67 54.58
N LEU A 278 30.13 50.03 55.75
CA LEU A 278 28.84 49.56 56.22
C LEU A 278 27.71 50.06 55.30
N ASP A 279 27.73 51.33 54.92
CA ASP A 279 26.76 51.91 53.99
C ASP A 279 26.78 51.16 52.64
N GLY A 280 27.96 50.89 52.07
CA GLY A 280 28.08 50.09 50.85
C GLY A 280 27.56 48.66 50.97
N ILE A 281 27.65 48.04 52.16
CA ILE A 281 27.07 46.71 52.44
C ILE A 281 25.55 46.81 52.59
N PHE A 282 25.03 47.83 53.27
CA PHE A 282 23.60 48.08 53.43
C PHE A 282 22.93 48.39 52.10
N ASP A 283 23.56 49.16 51.22
CA ASP A 283 23.11 49.37 49.83
C ASP A 283 23.05 48.05 49.06
N GLY A 284 24.06 47.19 49.23
CA GLY A 284 24.07 45.84 48.66
C GLY A 284 22.93 44.97 49.19
N PHE A 285 22.65 45.01 50.50
CA PHE A 285 21.52 44.32 51.11
C PHE A 285 20.18 44.88 50.65
N TYR A 286 20.05 46.19 50.55
CA TYR A 286 18.83 46.85 50.08
C TYR A 286 18.52 46.46 48.64
N ALA A 287 19.51 46.54 47.76
CA ALA A 287 19.40 46.09 46.37
C ALA A 287 19.08 44.58 46.26
N PHE A 288 19.66 43.74 47.12
CA PHE A 288 19.35 42.31 47.17
C PHE A 288 17.93 42.05 47.71
N SER A 289 17.50 42.81 48.72
CA SER A 289 16.16 42.73 49.28
C SER A 289 15.12 43.12 48.23
N ASN A 290 15.36 44.16 47.42
CA ASN A 290 14.45 44.57 46.34
C ASN A 290 14.35 43.51 45.22
N ILE A 291 15.35 42.64 45.08
CA ILE A 291 15.29 41.53 44.13
C ILE A 291 14.41 40.39 44.63
N ILE A 292 14.35 40.17 45.95
CA ILE A 292 13.63 39.07 46.59
C ILE A 292 12.24 39.49 47.06
N ALA A 293 12.11 40.73 47.53
CA ALA A 293 10.89 41.33 48.01
C ALA A 293 10.05 41.78 46.81
N HIS A 294 9.17 40.90 46.36
CA HIS A 294 7.97 41.33 45.65
C HIS A 294 6.76 41.06 46.55
N PRO A 295 5.86 42.05 46.73
CA PRO A 295 4.60 41.83 47.45
C PRO A 295 3.59 40.92 46.73
N GLN A 296 3.88 40.48 45.50
CA GLN A 296 2.96 39.63 44.74
C GLN A 296 3.52 38.19 44.66
N PRO A 297 2.76 37.19 45.13
CA PRO A 297 3.13 35.79 44.98
C PRO A 297 3.22 35.42 43.48
N ILE A 298 3.94 34.34 43.17
CA ILE A 298 3.85 33.73 41.83
C ILE A 298 2.38 33.36 41.63
N VAL A 299 1.66 34.13 40.81
CA VAL A 299 0.25 33.84 40.50
C VAL A 299 0.22 32.73 39.46
N LEU A 300 0.35 31.49 39.94
CA LEU A 300 -0.05 30.30 39.20
C LEU A 300 -1.49 29.97 39.61
N TYR A 301 -2.44 30.84 39.30
CA TYR A 301 -3.86 30.52 39.44
C TYR A 301 -4.51 30.58 38.07
N SER A 302 -5.29 29.54 37.74
CA SER A 302 -6.36 29.69 36.76
C SER A 302 -7.18 30.90 37.21
N ALA A 303 -7.52 31.80 36.30
CA ALA A 303 -8.22 33.03 36.63
C ALA A 303 -9.54 32.84 37.43
N HIS A 304 -10.00 31.62 37.73
CA HIS A 304 -11.32 31.32 38.31
C HIS A 304 -11.30 30.44 39.58
N GLY A 305 -10.14 30.13 40.18
CA GLY A 305 -10.11 29.30 41.41
C GLY A 305 -10.48 27.82 41.19
N GLU A 306 -10.67 27.44 39.94
CA GLU A 306 -10.90 26.07 39.49
C GLU A 306 -9.56 25.38 39.23
N THR A 307 -9.40 24.15 39.72
CA THR A 307 -8.25 23.31 39.39
C THR A 307 -8.06 23.25 37.86
N ILE A 308 -6.81 23.29 37.37
CA ILE A 308 -6.45 23.29 35.93
C ILE A 308 -7.18 22.18 35.12
N SER A 309 -7.70 21.15 35.78
CA SER A 309 -8.59 20.13 35.22
C SER A 309 -9.93 20.63 34.65
N GLU A 310 -10.40 21.83 35.02
CA GLU A 310 -11.69 22.41 34.63
C GLU A 310 -11.56 23.48 33.53
N ALA A 311 -10.33 23.92 33.19
CA ALA A 311 -10.03 24.78 32.04
C ALA A 311 -10.14 24.00 30.71
N LYS A 312 -11.23 23.26 30.53
CA LYS A 312 -11.59 22.66 29.26
C LYS A 312 -12.25 23.76 28.43
N HIS A 313 -11.60 24.12 27.32
CA HIS A 313 -12.17 24.80 26.14
C HIS A 313 -11.92 26.30 25.91
N SER A 314 -11.02 26.99 26.62
CA SER A 314 -10.53 28.28 26.12
C SER A 314 -9.37 28.04 25.13
N GLY A 315 -9.47 28.55 23.89
CA GLY A 315 -8.38 28.49 22.90
C GLY A 315 -7.15 29.36 23.26
N ASP A 316 -7.09 29.84 24.51
CA ASP A 316 -6.14 30.82 24.98
C ASP A 316 -5.65 30.53 26.41
N TYR A 317 -4.84 29.47 26.54
CA TYR A 317 -4.22 29.07 27.81
C TYR A 317 -3.41 30.20 28.48
N LEU A 318 -2.86 31.14 27.70
CA LEU A 318 -2.19 32.33 28.26
C LEU A 318 -3.13 33.17 29.11
N LYS A 319 -4.37 33.38 28.64
CA LYS A 319 -5.41 34.15 29.37
C LYS A 319 -5.92 33.42 30.60
N CYS A 320 -5.75 32.10 30.67
CA CYS A 320 -6.07 31.34 31.87
C CYS A 320 -5.01 31.52 32.96
N LEU A 321 -3.75 31.78 32.59
CA LEU A 321 -2.61 31.88 33.51
C LEU A 321 -2.20 33.32 33.80
N TYR A 322 -2.48 34.25 32.89
CA TYR A 322 -2.11 35.65 32.98
C TYR A 322 -3.26 36.53 32.47
N ASP A 323 -3.80 37.38 33.34
CA ASP A 323 -4.80 38.39 32.96
C ASP A 323 -4.18 39.48 32.05
N GLN A 324 -2.91 39.81 32.28
CA GLN A 324 -2.14 40.80 31.54
C GLN A 324 -0.68 40.36 31.40
N GLU A 325 0.03 40.93 30.43
CA GLU A 325 1.47 40.72 30.23
C GLU A 325 2.25 41.17 31.49
N PRO A 326 3.06 40.30 32.11
CA PRO A 326 3.80 40.66 33.33
C PRO A 326 4.75 41.84 33.10
N SER A 327 4.80 42.78 34.05
CA SER A 327 5.73 43.90 34.03
C SER A 327 7.18 43.41 34.15
N GLU A 328 8.09 44.04 33.42
CA GLU A 328 9.52 43.76 33.49
C GLU A 328 10.17 44.60 34.60
N GLU A 329 9.89 44.23 35.84
CA GLU A 329 10.53 44.84 37.01
C GLU A 329 11.85 44.16 37.36
N ASP A 330 12.75 44.88 38.02
CA ASP A 330 14.12 44.42 38.29
C ASP A 330 14.23 43.43 39.47
N ASN A 331 13.13 42.75 39.79
CA ASN A 331 13.04 41.74 40.83
C ASN A 331 12.93 40.31 40.23
N PHE A 332 13.24 39.30 41.05
CA PHE A 332 13.31 37.91 40.58
C PHE A 332 11.95 37.33 40.18
N LEU A 333 10.90 37.66 40.92
CA LEU A 333 9.55 37.14 40.69
C LEU A 333 8.96 37.67 39.38
N SER A 334 9.15 38.95 39.08
CA SER A 334 8.75 39.56 37.80
C SER A 334 9.53 38.96 36.63
N LYS A 335 10.85 38.75 36.78
CA LYS A 335 11.68 38.07 35.77
C LYS A 335 11.24 36.62 35.54
N LEU A 336 10.88 35.89 36.60
CA LEU A 336 10.36 34.53 36.49
C LEU A 336 9.01 34.51 35.75
N ASN A 337 8.07 35.37 36.15
CA ASN A 337 6.77 35.50 35.49
C ASN A 337 6.92 35.87 34.02
N ARG A 338 7.87 36.75 33.69
CA ARG A 338 8.19 37.12 32.30
C ARG A 338 8.73 35.94 31.50
N ILE A 339 9.69 35.20 32.05
CA ILE A 339 10.27 34.01 31.42
C ILE A 339 9.19 32.96 31.12
N LEU A 340 8.29 32.72 32.07
CA LEU A 340 7.17 31.78 31.92
C LEU A 340 6.15 32.27 30.89
N TYR A 341 5.75 33.54 30.95
CA TYR A 341 4.83 34.15 29.98
C TYR A 341 5.36 34.09 28.56
N ASP A 342 6.62 34.47 28.32
CA ASP A 342 7.25 34.41 27.00
C ASP A 342 7.24 32.98 26.44
N SER A 343 7.59 32.00 27.28
CA SER A 343 7.68 30.60 26.90
C SER A 343 6.30 30.03 26.53
N LEU A 344 5.28 30.29 27.35
CA LEU A 344 3.91 29.84 27.09
C LEU A 344 3.30 30.54 25.86
N SER A 345 3.59 31.83 25.67
CA SER A 345 3.16 32.60 24.50
C SER A 345 3.78 32.05 23.22
N GLU A 346 5.06 31.65 23.25
CA GLU A 346 5.73 31.01 22.11
C GLU A 346 5.10 29.64 21.78
N ILE A 347 4.87 28.78 22.79
CA ILE A 347 4.20 27.47 22.62
C ILE A 347 2.81 27.66 21.98
N GLN A 348 2.03 28.60 22.49
CA GLN A 348 0.68 28.83 22.00
C GLN A 348 0.66 29.44 20.58
N ARG A 349 1.60 30.35 20.27
CA ARG A 349 1.77 30.87 18.90
C ARG A 349 2.16 29.75 17.95
N TYR A 350 3.03 28.84 18.37
CA TYR A 350 3.44 27.70 17.55
C TYR A 350 2.26 26.73 17.31
N SER A 351 1.47 26.44 18.34
CA SER A 351 0.23 25.65 18.24
C SER A 351 -0.80 26.29 17.29
N LYS A 352 -1.03 27.60 17.39
CA LYS A 352 -1.93 28.33 16.48
C LYS A 352 -1.45 28.31 15.03
N ARG A 353 -0.14 28.39 14.80
CA ARG A 353 0.47 28.29 13.46
C ARG A 353 0.37 26.88 12.87
N SER A 354 0.53 25.84 13.68
CA SER A 354 0.38 24.46 13.20
C SER A 354 -1.07 24.12 12.82
N ILE A 355 -2.06 24.82 13.38
CA ILE A 355 -3.49 24.69 13.03
C ILE A 355 -3.85 25.49 11.76
N GLN A 356 -3.29 26.69 11.54
CA GLN A 356 -3.62 27.55 10.39
C GLN A 356 -3.02 27.09 9.03
N VAL A 357 -2.19 26.04 9.02
CA VAL A 357 -1.64 25.42 7.79
C VAL A 357 -2.43 24.14 7.41
N GLN A 358 -3.55 23.87 8.09
CA GLN A 358 -4.61 22.96 7.62
C GLN A 358 -5.47 23.68 6.57
#